data_AF-X1CEW3-F1
#
_entry.id   AF-X1CEW3-F1
#
_cell.length_a   1.000
_cell.length_b   1.000
_cell.length_c   1.000
_cell.angle_alpha   90.00
_cell.angle_beta   90.00
_cell.angle_gamma   90.00
#
_symmetry.space_group_name_H-M   'P 1'
#
loop_
_entity.id
_entity.type
_entity.pdbx_description
1 polymer ?
#
loop_
_entity_poly.entity_id
_entity_poly.type
_entity_poly.pdbx_seq_one_letter_code
_entity_poly.pdbx_strand_id
1 'polypeptide(L)' 'MAQIDELRKIRLKKLEAIRKAGIDTYPAKTKRTHKIAEVIKDFAQLARLKKEVILAGRVRSLREHGGATFLHLEDG' A
#
# COMPACT_ATOMS: atom_id res chain seq x y z
N MET A 1 -13.79 -13.08 -21.73
CA MET A 1 -13.13 -14.12 -20.91
C MET A 1 -11.61 -13.97 -20.90
N ALA A 2 -10.92 -13.86 -22.05
CA ALA A 2 -9.46 -13.76 -22.13
C ALA A 2 -8.77 -12.65 -21.28
N GLN A 3 -9.39 -11.47 -21.13
CA GLN A 3 -8.77 -10.32 -20.45
C GLN A 3 -8.59 -10.52 -18.93
N ILE A 4 -9.52 -11.21 -18.26
CA ILE A 4 -9.42 -11.46 -16.81
C ILE A 4 -8.34 -12.52 -16.52
N ASP A 5 -8.28 -13.56 -17.34
CA ASP A 5 -7.28 -14.62 -17.21
C ASP A 5 -5.87 -14.10 -17.46
N GLU A 6 -5.69 -13.22 -18.44
CA GLU A 6 -4.42 -12.55 -18.69
C GLU A 6 -4.01 -11.65 -17.52
N LEU A 7 -4.93 -10.84 -16.99
CA LEU A 7 -4.68 -10.00 -15.83
C LEU A 7 -4.29 -10.84 -14.60
N ARG A 8 -4.97 -11.98 -14.39
CA ARG A 8 -4.63 -12.92 -13.32
C ARG A 8 -3.21 -13.48 -13.51
N LYS A 9 -2.84 -13.89 -14.72
CA LYS A 9 -1.50 -14.38 -15.05
C LYS A 9 -0.43 -13.34 -14.75
N ILE A 10 -0.66 -12.06 -15.08
CA ILE A 10 0.24 -10.95 -14.77
C ILE A 10 0.39 -10.77 -13.25
N ARG A 11 -0.71 -10.80 -12.49
CA ARG A 11 -0.67 -10.67 -11.02
C ARG A 11 0.08 -11.81 -10.35
N LEU A 12 -0.10 -13.05 -10.81
CA LEU A 12 0.65 -14.20 -10.32
C LEU A 12 2.16 -14.08 -10.60
N LYS A 13 2.55 -13.60 -11.80
CA LYS A 13 3.97 -13.32 -12.09
C LYS A 13 4.57 -12.29 -11.12
N LYS A 14 3.83 -11.22 -10.80
CA LYS A 14 4.27 -10.21 -9.82
C LYS A 14 4.41 -10.81 -8.42
N LEU A 15 3.46 -11.65 -8.00
CA LEU A 15 3.52 -12.34 -6.71
C LEU A 15 4.80 -13.19 -6.58
N GLU A 16 5.11 -13.98 -7.61
CA GLU A 16 6.33 -14.80 -7.63
C GLU A 16 7.61 -13.96 -7.58
N ALA A 17 7.64 -12.81 -8.27
CA ALA A 17 8.79 -11.91 -8.21
C ALA A 17 9.02 -11.36 -6.79
N ILE A 18 7.94 -10.99 -6.08
CA ILE A 18 8.03 -10.51 -4.68
C ILE A 18 8.53 -11.62 -3.75
N ARG A 19 8.04 -12.86 -3.93
CA ARG A 19 8.52 -14.03 -3.17
C ARG A 19 10.00 -14.31 -3.40
N LYS A 20 10.45 -14.26 -4.66
CA LYS A 20 11.87 -14.44 -5.03
C LYS A 20 12.79 -13.36 -4.47
N ALA A 21 12.26 -12.16 -4.24
CA ALA A 21 12.97 -11.08 -3.55
C ALA A 21 13.06 -11.30 -2.01
N GLY A 22 12.54 -12.40 -1.47
CA GLY A 22 12.57 -12.72 -0.04
C GLY A 22 11.57 -11.93 0.81
N ILE A 23 10.59 -11.27 0.18
CA ILE A 23 9.56 -10.47 0.86
C ILE A 23 8.36 -11.36 1.18
N ASP A 24 7.91 -11.37 2.43
CA ASP A 24 6.67 -12.02 2.82
C ASP A 24 5.46 -11.31 2.19
N THR A 25 4.81 -11.99 1.25
CA THR A 25 3.68 -11.46 0.48
C THR A 25 2.38 -11.36 1.28
N TYR A 26 2.27 -12.12 2.37
CA TYR A 26 1.05 -12.21 3.18
C TYR A 26 1.40 -12.24 4.68
N PRO A 27 1.99 -11.16 5.21
CA PRO A 27 2.43 -11.12 6.59
C PRO A 27 1.24 -11.21 7.55
N ALA A 28 1.38 -12.04 8.58
CA ALA A 28 0.33 -12.23 9.60
C ALA A 28 0.10 -10.97 10.45
N LYS A 29 1.13 -10.14 10.63
CA LYS A 29 1.09 -8.90 11.41
C LYS A 29 1.81 -7.79 10.67
N THR A 30 1.25 -6.58 10.76
CA THR A 30 1.89 -5.36 10.27
C THR A 30 2.11 -4.41 11.44
N LYS A 31 3.02 -3.45 11.29
CA LYS A 31 3.31 -2.44 12.31
C LYS A 31 2.36 -1.23 12.22
N ARG A 32 1.12 -1.41 11.74
CA ARG A 32 0.15 -0.29 11.58
C ARG A 32 -0.05 0.41 12.92
N THR A 33 0.16 1.73 12.95
CA THR A 33 0.07 2.53 14.18
C THR A 33 -1.24 3.32 14.29
N HIS A 34 -1.83 3.74 13.17
CA HIS A 34 -3.05 4.56 13.14
C HIS A 34 -3.98 4.11 12.01
N LYS A 35 -5.25 4.49 12.08
CA LYS A 35 -6.16 4.44 10.93
C LYS A 35 -5.99 5.68 10.05
N ILE A 36 -6.29 5.57 8.76
CA ILE A 36 -6.19 6.69 7.81
C ILE A 36 -7.04 7.88 8.28
N ALA A 37 -8.28 7.62 8.70
CA ALA A 37 -9.19 8.67 9.17
C ALA A 37 -8.65 9.45 10.39
N GLU A 38 -7.99 8.76 11.32
CA GLU A 38 -7.38 9.39 12.51
C GLU A 38 -6.23 10.31 12.12
N VAL A 39 -5.38 9.86 11.19
CA VAL A 39 -4.24 10.67 10.72
C VAL A 39 -4.70 11.90 9.97
N ILE A 40 -5.75 11.80 9.16
CA ILE A 40 -6.34 12.96 8.47
C ILE A 40 -6.88 13.96 9.50
N LYS A 41 -7.60 13.47 10.52
CA LYS A 41 -8.18 14.31 11.57
C LYS A 41 -7.11 15.04 12.39
N ASP A 42 -6.05 14.33 12.80
CA ASP A 42 -5.04 14.84 13.73
C ASP A 42 -3.75 15.28 13.04
N PHE A 43 -3.78 15.45 11.70
CA PHE A 43 -2.61 15.69 10.86
C PHE A 43 -1.73 16.84 11.37
N ALA A 44 -2.34 17.98 11.72
CA ALA A 44 -1.60 19.16 12.15
C ALA A 44 -0.75 18.89 13.42
N GLN A 45 -1.30 18.15 14.37
CA GLN A 45 -0.60 17.78 15.59
C GLN A 45 0.52 16.76 15.31
N LEU A 46 0.21 15.71 14.54
CA LEU A 46 1.17 14.67 14.18
C LEU A 46 2.36 15.25 13.39
N ALA A 47 2.08 16.17 12.47
CA ALA A 47 3.10 16.88 11.68
C ALA A 47 3.97 17.79 12.57
N ARG A 48 3.37 18.55 13.49
CA ARG A 48 4.13 19.41 14.43
C ARG A 48 5.07 18.59 15.31
N LEU A 49 4.62 17.42 15.77
CA LEU A 49 5.43 16.51 16.58
C LEU A 49 6.43 15.68 15.77
N LYS A 50 6.41 15.77 14.42
CA LYS A 50 7.18 14.92 13.50
C LYS A 50 7.06 13.43 13.85
N LYS A 51 5.86 13.02 14.26
CA LYS A 51 5.62 11.65 14.72
C LYS A 51 5.65 10.70 13.53
N GLU A 52 6.35 9.58 13.66
CA GLU A 52 6.32 8.51 12.67
C GLU A 52 4.92 7.87 12.63
N VAL A 53 4.40 7.68 11.43
CA VAL A 53 3.08 7.10 11.17
C VAL A 53 3.24 5.93 10.21
N ILE A 54 2.67 4.78 10.57
CA ILE A 54 2.67 3.58 9.74
C ILE A 54 1.22 3.25 9.43
N LEU A 55 0.86 3.32 8.15
CA LEU A 55 -0.49 3.07 7.65
C LEU A 55 -0.53 1.77 6.83
N ALA A 56 -1.69 1.16 6.75
CA ALA A 56 -1.94 0.02 5.88
C ALA A 56 -3.34 0.13 5.30
N GLY A 57 -3.50 -0.10 4.00
CA GLY A 57 -4.77 -0.05 3.29
C GLY A 57 -4.65 -0.60 1.88
N ARG A 58 -5.78 -0.71 1.19
CA ARG A 58 -5.88 -1.09 -0.21
C ARG A 58 -5.48 0.08 -1.11
N VAL A 59 -4.59 -0.18 -2.07
CA VAL A 59 -4.30 0.78 -3.14
C VAL A 59 -5.49 0.89 -4.09
N ARG A 60 -6.10 2.07 -4.15
CA ARG A 60 -7.26 2.36 -5.02
C ARG A 60 -6.86 2.95 -6.37
N SER A 61 -5.84 3.80 -6.36
CA SER A 61 -5.27 4.40 -7.57
C SER A 61 -3.76 4.60 -7.42
N LEU A 62 -3.05 4.53 -8.54
CA LEU A 62 -1.61 4.68 -8.65
C LEU A 62 -1.33 5.66 -9.79
N ARG A 63 -0.46 6.66 -9.55
CA ARG A 63 0.03 7.60 -10.55
C ARG A 63 1.54 7.70 -10.47
N GLU A 64 2.21 7.41 -11.57
CA GLU A 64 3.67 7.38 -11.67
C GLU A 64 4.15 8.60 -12.47
N HIS A 65 5.17 9.28 -11.97
CA HIS A 65 5.76 10.49 -12.56
C HIS A 65 7.30 10.37 -12.53
N GLY A 66 7.85 9.35 -13.20
CA GLY A 66 9.30 9.13 -13.28
C GLY A 66 9.94 8.94 -11.90
N GLY A 67 10.48 10.02 -11.32
CA GLY A 67 11.10 10.03 -10.00
C GLY A 67 10.14 10.10 -8.81
N ALA A 68 8.83 10.26 -9.03
CA ALA A 68 7.82 10.31 -7.98
C ALA A 68 6.64 9.39 -8.28
N THR A 69 6.03 8.82 -7.23
CA THR A 69 4.83 7.97 -7.35
C THR A 69 3.82 8.35 -6.28
N PHE A 70 2.56 8.49 -6.68
CA PHE A 70 1.44 8.82 -5.80
C PHE A 70 0.44 7.67 -5.76
N LEU A 71 -0.03 7.38 -4.55
CA LEU A 71 -0.95 6.28 -4.28
C LEU A 71 -2.10 6.81 -3.40
N HIS A 72 -3.31 6.31 -3.65
CA HIS A 72 -4.42 6.47 -2.72
C HIS A 72 -4.65 5.15 -1.96
N LEU A 73 -4.62 5.22 -0.63
CA LEU A 73 -4.87 4.09 0.28
C LEU A 73 -6.25 4.20 0.92
N GLU A 74 -6.91 3.07 1.10
CA GLU A 74 -8.23 2.91 1.74
C GLU A 74 -8.14 1.75 2.75
N ASP A 75 -8.37 1.98 4.04
CA ASP A 75 -8.16 1.00 5.13
C ASP A 75 -9.43 0.45 5.78
N GLY A 76 -10.60 0.75 5.19
CA GLY A 76 -11.93 0.28 5.62
C GLY A 76 -13.05 1.10 5.02
#